data_AF-E4Q9Q8-F1
#
_entry.id   AF-E4Q9Q8-F1
#
_cell.length_a   1.000
_cell.length_b   1.000
_cell.length_c   1.000
_cell.angle_alpha   90.00
_cell.angle_beta   90.00
_cell.angle_gamma   90.00
#
_symmetry.space_group_name_H-M   'P 1'
#
loop_
_entity.id
_entity.type
_entity.pdbx_description
1 polymer ?
#
loop_
_entity_poly.entity_id
_entity_poly.type
_entity_poly.pdbx_seq_one_letter_code
_entity_poly.pdbx_strand_id
1 'polypeptide(L)'
;MMKYMYRDFDGLWGFHMIGGWLVGILFLIVLVVIIIYAINKFSQLYMQTKKNGLQSSSPEDEALKILNMRFANGEITEEEYERKKKLLLNNKVER
;
A
#
# COMPACT_ATOMS: atom_id res chain seq x y z
N MET A 1 -55.34 -38.27 12.53
CA MET A 1 -54.11 -38.52 11.74
C MET A 1 -53.45 -37.25 11.18
N MET A 2 -53.83 -36.02 11.59
CA MET A 2 -53.18 -34.79 11.10
C MET A 2 -52.10 -34.21 12.04
N LYS A 3 -51.77 -34.88 13.15
CA LYS A 3 -50.90 -34.32 14.19
C LYS A 3 -49.40 -34.59 13.98
N TYR A 4 -49.05 -35.39 12.96
CA TYR A 4 -47.67 -35.80 12.69
C TYR A 4 -47.03 -35.03 11.51
N MET A 5 -47.83 -34.43 10.62
CA MET A 5 -47.32 -33.69 9.46
C MET A 5 -46.68 -32.32 9.79
N TYR A 6 -46.80 -31.83 11.03
CA TYR A 6 -46.18 -30.56 11.44
C TYR A 6 -44.80 -30.71 12.08
N ARG A 7 -44.41 -31.91 12.51
CA ARG A 7 -43.10 -32.09 13.20
C ARG A 7 -41.92 -32.17 12.24
N ASP A 8 -42.16 -32.58 10.99
CA ASP A 8 -41.10 -32.70 9.98
C ASP A 8 -40.82 -31.37 9.25
N PHE A 9 -41.80 -30.45 9.23
CA PHE A 9 -41.65 -29.13 8.61
C PHE A 9 -40.88 -28.13 9.49
N ASP A 10 -41.02 -28.21 10.81
CA ASP A 10 -40.29 -27.33 11.75
C ASP A 10 -38.78 -27.65 11.81
N GLY A 11 -38.40 -28.92 11.64
CA GLY A 11 -36.98 -29.32 11.59
C GLY A 11 -36.26 -28.77 10.36
N LEU A 12 -36.90 -28.80 9.20
CA LEU A 12 -36.33 -28.31 7.93
C LEU A 12 -36.13 -26.79 7.93
N TRP A 13 -37.05 -26.03 8.54
CA TRP A 13 -36.92 -24.58 8.73
C TRP A 13 -35.81 -24.20 9.72
N GLY A 14 -35.64 -24.98 10.80
CA GLY A 14 -34.53 -24.80 11.74
C GLY A 14 -33.15 -25.07 11.12
N PHE A 15 -33.02 -26.11 10.29
CA PHE A 15 -31.80 -26.38 9.52
C PHE A 15 -31.50 -25.28 8.49
N HIS A 16 -32.53 -24.66 7.90
CA HIS A 16 -32.35 -23.54 6.98
C HIS A 16 -31.83 -22.27 7.69
N MET A 17 -32.27 -22.03 8.93
CA MET A 17 -31.76 -20.91 9.73
C MET A 17 -30.29 -21.10 10.14
N ILE A 18 -29.90 -22.31 10.55
CA ILE A 18 -28.50 -22.61 10.92
C ILE A 18 -27.59 -22.64 9.68
N GLY A 19 -28.07 -23.24 8.59
CA GLY A 19 -27.36 -23.26 7.31
C GLY A 19 -27.18 -21.86 6.71
N GLY A 20 -28.22 -21.02 6.80
CA GLY A 20 -28.17 -19.63 6.35
C GLY A 20 -27.16 -18.77 7.15
N TRP A 21 -27.06 -19.00 8.46
CA TRP A 21 -26.11 -18.26 9.30
C TRP A 21 -24.65 -18.65 9.04
N LEU A 22 -24.39 -19.94 8.83
CA LEU A 22 -23.07 -20.44 8.45
C LEU A 22 -22.64 -19.94 7.07
N VAL A 23 -23.55 -19.94 6.09
CA VAL A 23 -23.29 -19.38 4.75
C VAL A 23 -23.06 -17.87 4.83
N GLY A 24 -23.81 -17.15 5.67
CA GLY A 24 -23.61 -15.71 5.89
C GLY A 24 -22.25 -15.39 6.51
N ILE A 25 -21.81 -16.16 7.51
CA ILE A 25 -20.48 -15.99 8.12
C ILE A 25 -19.37 -16.30 7.10
N LEU A 26 -19.53 -17.38 6.33
CA LEU A 26 -18.58 -17.73 5.28
C LEU A 26 -18.46 -16.61 4.23
N PHE A 27 -19.59 -16.04 3.81
CA PHE A 27 -19.62 -14.93 2.87
C PHE A 27 -18.91 -13.68 3.43
N LEU A 28 -19.12 -13.35 4.70
CA LEU A 28 -18.42 -12.23 5.34
C LEU A 28 -16.90 -12.46 5.40
N ILE A 29 -16.45 -13.68 5.72
CA ILE A 29 -15.03 -14.03 5.72
C ILE A 29 -14.43 -13.83 4.33
N VAL A 30 -15.11 -14.34 3.29
CA VAL A 30 -14.66 -14.18 1.90
C VAL A 30 -14.62 -12.70 1.49
N LEU A 31 -15.64 -11.91 1.86
CA LEU A 31 -15.70 -10.48 1.59
C LEU A 31 -14.51 -9.75 2.22
N VAL A 32 -14.20 -10.03 3.49
CA VAL A 32 -13.06 -9.42 4.20
C VAL A 32 -11.74 -9.79 3.53
N VAL A 33 -11.56 -11.05 3.12
CA VAL A 33 -10.36 -11.49 2.39
C VAL A 33 -10.21 -10.76 1.06
N ILE A 34 -11.31 -10.58 0.31
CA ILE A 34 -11.32 -9.83 -0.96
C ILE A 34 -10.94 -8.36 -0.72
N ILE A 35 -11.48 -7.73 0.32
CA ILE A 35 -11.16 -6.34 0.68
C ILE A 35 -9.66 -6.20 1.02
N ILE A 36 -9.12 -7.09 1.87
CA ILE A 36 -7.70 -7.08 2.23
C ILE A 36 -6.82 -7.31 0.99
N TYR A 37 -7.20 -8.24 0.11
CA TYR A 37 -6.48 -8.49 -1.13
C TYR A 37 -6.50 -7.29 -2.07
N ALA A 38 -7.65 -6.64 -2.23
CA ALA A 38 -7.80 -5.43 -3.03
C ALA A 38 -6.93 -4.30 -2.47
N ILE A 39 -6.95 -4.07 -1.15
CA ILE A 39 -6.12 -3.07 -0.48
C ILE A 39 -4.63 -3.39 -0.67
N ASN A 40 -4.20 -4.64 -0.48
CA ASN A 40 -2.79 -5.01 -0.66
C ASN A 40 -2.32 -4.83 -2.11
N LYS A 41 -3.14 -5.19 -3.10
CA LYS A 41 -2.82 -5.01 -4.52
C LYS A 41 -2.77 -3.53 -4.91
N PHE A 42 -3.71 -2.72 -4.41
CA PHE A 42 -3.70 -1.27 -4.64
C PHE A 42 -2.57 -0.57 -3.88
N SER A 43 -2.25 -1.05 -2.68
CA SER A 43 -1.11 -0.60 -1.88
C SER A 43 0.20 -0.91 -2.60
N GLN A 44 0.37 -2.06 -3.25
CA GLN A 44 1.57 -2.32 -4.06
C GLN A 44 1.70 -1.35 -5.24
N LEU A 45 0.59 -0.95 -5.87
CA LEU A 45 0.59 0.01 -6.98
C LEU A 45 0.84 1.47 -6.51
N TYR A 46 0.28 1.88 -5.37
CA TYR A 46 0.50 3.22 -4.79
C TYR A 46 1.82 3.34 -4.01
N MET A 47 2.32 2.24 -3.44
CA MET A 47 3.62 2.18 -2.79
C MET A 47 4.76 2.13 -3.79
N GLN A 48 4.54 1.78 -5.07
CA GLN A 48 5.58 2.02 -6.08
C GLN A 48 5.73 3.52 -6.40
N THR A 49 4.66 4.30 -6.36
CA THR A 49 4.77 5.77 -6.58
C THR A 49 5.27 6.51 -5.34
N LYS A 50 5.02 6.00 -4.12
CA LYS A 50 5.48 6.65 -2.86
C LYS A 50 6.72 6.03 -2.20
N LYS A 51 7.10 4.78 -2.50
CA LYS A 51 8.39 4.18 -2.07
C LYS A 51 9.52 4.40 -3.10
N ASN A 52 9.27 5.06 -4.22
CA ASN A 52 10.35 5.65 -5.01
C ASN A 52 10.94 6.93 -4.37
N GLY A 53 10.43 7.36 -3.21
CA GLY A 53 11.09 8.33 -2.32
C GLY A 53 11.96 7.70 -1.21
N LEU A 54 11.95 6.36 -1.11
CA LEU A 54 12.72 5.59 -0.11
C LEU A 54 13.50 4.43 -0.78
N GLN A 55 13.67 4.48 -2.10
CA GLN A 55 14.76 3.76 -2.75
C GLN A 55 16.02 4.54 -2.39
N SER A 56 16.69 4.10 -1.31
CA SER A 56 18.04 4.45 -0.87
C SER A 56 18.70 5.52 -1.76
N SER A 57 18.20 6.75 -1.70
CA SER A 57 18.87 7.85 -2.39
C SER A 57 20.10 8.03 -1.55
N SER A 58 21.25 7.77 -2.15
CA SER A 58 22.51 7.93 -1.46
C SER A 58 22.51 9.33 -0.85
N PRO A 59 23.01 9.56 0.39
CA PRO A 59 23.06 10.89 0.99
C PRO A 59 23.59 11.97 0.03
N GLU A 60 24.42 11.58 -0.93
CA GLU A 60 24.97 12.34 -2.04
C GLU A 60 23.93 12.76 -3.09
N ASP A 61 23.00 11.87 -3.46
CA ASP A 61 21.92 12.19 -4.40
C ASP A 61 20.92 13.17 -3.77
N GLU A 62 20.67 13.06 -2.46
CA GLU A 62 19.89 14.05 -1.70
C GLU A 62 20.63 15.40 -1.62
N ALA A 63 21.94 15.39 -1.36
CA ALA A 63 22.77 16.60 -1.35
C ALA A 63 22.79 17.32 -2.71
N LEU A 64 22.89 16.57 -3.82
CA LEU A 64 22.82 17.13 -5.17
C LEU A 64 21.43 17.72 -5.46
N LYS A 65 20.36 17.08 -5.01
CA LYS A 65 18.99 17.59 -5.17
C LYS A 65 18.78 18.90 -4.44
N ILE A 66 19.27 19.00 -3.19
CA ILE A 66 19.23 20.25 -2.42
C ILE A 66 20.05 21.34 -3.12
N LEU A 67 21.25 21.02 -3.61
CA LEU A 67 22.10 21.97 -4.32
C LEU A 67 21.41 22.53 -5.57
N ASN A 68 20.78 21.67 -6.37
CA ASN A 68 20.03 22.07 -7.56
C ASN A 68 18.84 22.98 -7.21
N MET A 69 18.11 22.65 -6.15
CA MET A 69 16.95 23.44 -5.72
C MET A 69 17.36 24.86 -5.31
N ARG A 70 18.47 25.01 -4.58
CA ARG A 70 18.98 26.32 -4.15
C ARG A 70 19.48 27.17 -5.31
N PHE A 71 20.10 26.55 -6.32
CA PHE A 71 20.49 27.25 -7.55
C PHE A 71 19.27 27.72 -8.35
N ALA A 72 18.26 26.85 -8.51
CA ALA A 72 17.02 27.20 -9.19
C ALA A 72 16.23 28.33 -8.48
N ASN A 73 16.30 28.38 -7.15
CA ASN A 73 15.74 29.46 -6.35
C ASN A 73 16.56 30.77 -6.42
N GLY A 74 17.75 30.76 -7.03
CA GLY A 74 18.67 31.90 -7.05
C GLY A 74 19.33 32.20 -5.70
N GLU A 75 19.32 31.25 -4.76
CA GLU A 75 19.95 31.41 -3.44
C GLU A 75 21.48 31.28 -3.48
N ILE A 76 22.01 30.69 -4.54
CA ILE A 76 23.45 30.50 -4.76
C ILE A 76 23.80 30.90 -6.20
N THR A 77 25.02 31.41 -6.39
CA THR A 77 25.51 31.78 -7.73
C THR A 77 26.00 30.56 -8.51
N GLU A 78 26.23 30.74 -9.81
CA GLU A 78 26.74 29.68 -10.69
C GLU A 78 28.12 29.18 -10.25
N GLU A 79 29.00 30.09 -9.81
CA GLU A 79 30.34 29.74 -9.32
C GLU A 79 30.27 28.88 -8.05
N GLU A 80 29.36 29.22 -7.14
CA GLU A 80 29.15 28.44 -5.92
C GLU A 80 28.54 27.07 -6.19
N TYR A 81 27.61 27.01 -7.14
CA TYR A 81 26.97 25.77 -7.59
C TYR A 81 28.01 24.81 -8.18
N GLU A 82 28.82 25.28 -9.14
CA GLU A 82 29.83 24.47 -9.82
C GLU A 82 30.90 23.95 -8.85
N ARG A 83 31.36 24.78 -7.91
CA ARG A 83 32.32 24.36 -6.87
C ARG A 83 31.75 23.23 -6.02
N LYS A 84 30.52 23.37 -5.51
CA LYS A 84 29.87 22.38 -4.63
C LYS A 84 29.53 21.10 -5.38
N LYS A 85 29.07 21.20 -6.62
CA LYS A 85 28.76 20.06 -7.48
C LYS A 85 29.98 19.17 -7.72
N LYS A 86 31.14 19.78 -8.02
CA LYS A 86 32.40 19.04 -8.21
C LYS A 86 32.83 18.28 -6.95
N LEU A 87 32.69 18.89 -5.77
CA LEU A 87 32.99 18.24 -4.49
C LEU A 87 32.08 17.01 -4.25
N LEU A 88 30.78 17.17 -4.50
CA LEU A 88 29.82 16.07 -4.35
C LEU A 88 30.07 14.93 -5.35
N LEU A 89 30.44 15.26 -6.59
CA LEU A 89 30.78 14.26 -7.61
C LEU A 89 32.09 13.53 -7.30
N ASN A 90 33.12 14.22 -6.81
CA ASN A 90 34.39 13.57 -6.45
C ASN A 90 34.19 12.58 -5.30
N ASN A 91 33.41 12.96 -4.28
CA ASN A 91 33.06 12.07 -3.17
C ASN A 91 32.27 10.82 -3.61
N LYS A 92 31.58 10.88 -4.76
CA LYS A 92 30.88 9.72 -5.35
C LYS A 92 31.81 8.76 -6.07
N VAL A 93 32.97 9.24 -6.55
CA VAL A 93 33.96 8.44 -7.30
C VAL A 93 34.91 7.68 -6.36
N GLU A 94 35.15 8.22 -5.15
CA GLU A 94 36.08 7.62 -4.18
C GLU A 94 35.46 6.54 -3.26
N ARG A 95 34.19 6.19 -3.46
CA ARG A 95 33.47 5.14 -2.70
C ARG A 95 33.10 3.97 -3.59
#